data_AF-A0A535DHS0-F1
#
_entry.id   AF-A0A535DHS0-F1
#
_cell.length_a   1.000
_cell.length_b   1.000
_cell.length_c   1.000
_cell.angle_alpha   90.00
_cell.angle_beta   90.00
_cell.angle_gamma   90.00
#
_symmetry.space_group_name_H-M   'P 1'
#
loop_
_entity.id
_entity.type
_entity.pdbx_description
1 polymer ?
#
loop_
_entity_poly.entity_id
_entity_poly.type
_entity_poly.pdbx_seq_one_letter_code
_entity_poly.pdbx_strand_id
1 'polypeptide(L)'
;MDERTPSDGELRDLIRICRRAGLRVLMRPLLDEETLLRVGQWRGSIQPADRTGWFASYNELIRRYASLAEREHVDIFSVGSEFSSLEPDDVRWREVIGTARRNFSGKLIYSRNWDSHATLGFASLLDFLGIDAFYPLRAPADAQIEDLISNERNLPATNLF
;
A
#
# COMPACT_ATOMS: atom_id res chain seq x y z
N MET A 1 -9.65 21.70 0.15
CA MET A 1 -9.17 20.34 0.51
C MET A 1 -10.39 19.44 0.38
N ASP A 2 -10.28 18.30 -0.30
CA ASP A 2 -11.37 17.32 -0.35
C ASP A 2 -11.70 16.90 1.09
N GLU A 3 -12.96 17.00 1.51
CA GLU A 3 -13.43 16.65 2.86
C GLU A 3 -13.18 15.17 3.21
N ARG A 4 -12.84 14.34 2.23
CA ARG A 4 -12.56 12.91 2.40
C ARG A 4 -11.13 12.61 2.84
N THR A 5 -10.17 13.50 2.61
CA THR A 5 -8.79 13.30 3.11
C THR A 5 -8.68 13.87 4.52
N PRO A 6 -8.41 13.04 5.55
CA PRO A 6 -8.23 13.55 6.91
C PRO A 6 -7.08 14.56 6.97
N SER A 7 -7.25 15.58 7.81
CA SER A 7 -6.18 16.52 8.13
C SER A 7 -5.03 15.85 8.91
N ASP A 8 -3.84 16.44 8.87
CA ASP A 8 -2.70 15.97 9.67
C ASP A 8 -3.01 15.96 11.18
N GLY A 9 -3.91 16.86 11.63
CA GLY A 9 -4.38 16.90 13.03
C GLY A 9 -5.22 15.69 13.40
N GLU A 10 -6.21 15.34 12.56
CA GLU A 10 -7.05 14.16 12.77
C GLU A 10 -6.25 12.86 12.73
N LEU A 11 -5.31 12.75 11.78
CA LEU A 11 -4.40 11.60 11.71
C LEU A 11 -3.57 11.47 12.99
N ARG A 12 -2.97 12.57 13.46
CA ARG A 12 -2.22 12.62 14.72
C ARG A 12 -3.08 12.13 15.89
N ASP A 13 -4.29 12.66 16.02
CA ASP A 13 -5.15 12.34 17.15
C ASP A 13 -5.54 10.87 17.16
N LEU A 14 -5.88 10.30 16.00
CA LEU A 14 -6.16 8.87 15.85
C LEU A 14 -4.94 8.01 16.20
N ILE A 15 -3.75 8.35 15.68
CA ILE A 15 -2.50 7.63 15.99
C ILE A 15 -2.28 7.61 17.51
N ARG A 16 -2.44 8.75 18.18
CA ARG A 16 -2.25 8.86 19.62
C ARG A 16 -3.30 8.08 20.41
N ILE A 17 -4.55 8.02 19.95
CA ILE A 17 -5.60 7.17 20.54
C ILE A 17 -5.18 5.70 20.47
N CYS A 18 -4.80 5.21 19.28
CA CYS A 18 -4.37 3.83 19.08
C CYS A 18 -3.18 3.48 19.99
N ARG A 19 -2.17 4.36 20.05
CA ARG A 19 -0.98 4.14 20.88
C ARG A 19 -1.30 4.13 22.37
N ARG A 20 -2.17 5.03 22.87
CA ARG A 20 -2.63 4.99 24.28
C ARG A 20 -3.40 3.72 24.62
N ALA A 21 -4.06 3.10 23.64
CA ALA A 21 -4.71 1.81 23.79
C ALA A 21 -3.75 0.60 23.68
N GLY A 22 -2.44 0.84 23.53
CA GLY A 22 -1.44 -0.22 23.36
C GLY A 22 -1.40 -0.86 21.97
N LEU A 23 -2.05 -0.24 20.98
CA LEU A 23 -2.03 -0.71 19.59
C LEU A 23 -0.78 -0.20 18.86
N ARG A 24 -0.27 -1.04 17.95
CA ARG A 24 0.70 -0.62 16.94
C ARG A 24 -0.01 -0.05 15.73
N VAL A 25 0.62 0.92 15.07
CA VAL A 25 0.04 1.64 13.96
C VAL A 25 0.85 1.39 12.69
N LEU A 26 0.16 0.94 11.64
CA LEU A 26 0.64 0.99 10.27
C LEU A 26 -0.07 2.15 9.57
N MET A 27 0.69 3.14 9.07
CA MET A 27 0.14 4.23 8.27
C MET A 27 0.28 3.91 6.78
N ARG A 28 -0.85 3.91 6.06
CA ARG A 28 -0.91 3.62 4.63
C ARG A 28 -1.59 4.77 3.88
N PRO A 29 -0.83 5.72 3.31
CA PRO A 29 -1.39 6.70 2.38
C PRO A 29 -1.96 5.96 1.16
N LEU A 30 -3.27 6.06 0.95
CA LEU A 30 -3.96 5.48 -0.19
C LEU A 30 -4.46 6.58 -1.12
N LEU A 31 -4.42 6.27 -2.41
CA LEU A 31 -4.96 7.12 -3.46
C LEU A 31 -6.36 6.66 -3.81
N ASP A 32 -7.33 7.57 -3.69
CA ASP A 32 -8.73 7.31 -4.00
C ASP A 32 -8.96 7.29 -5.53
N GLU A 33 -9.57 6.22 -6.01
CA GLU A 33 -9.80 5.95 -7.42
C GLU A 33 -10.82 6.90 -8.03
N GLU A 34 -11.80 7.38 -7.24
CA GLU A 34 -12.82 8.32 -7.71
C GLU A 34 -12.21 9.64 -8.18
N THR A 35 -11.10 10.06 -7.57
CA THR A 35 -10.45 11.34 -7.87
C THR A 35 -9.44 11.25 -9.01
N LEU A 36 -9.00 10.05 -9.36
CA LEU A 36 -7.85 9.84 -10.23
C LEU A 36 -8.24 9.32 -11.61
N LEU A 37 -9.42 8.72 -11.75
CA LEU A 37 -9.67 7.79 -12.83
C LEU A 37 -11.08 7.89 -13.40
N ARG A 38 -11.23 7.39 -14.64
CA ARG A 38 -12.55 7.24 -15.28
C ARG A 38 -13.28 6.05 -14.66
N VAL A 39 -14.60 6.01 -14.79
CA VAL A 39 -15.43 4.88 -14.36
C VAL A 39 -14.85 3.55 -14.86
N GLY A 40 -14.63 2.61 -13.95
CA GLY A 40 -14.09 1.26 -14.24
C GLY A 40 -12.56 1.15 -14.28
N GLN A 41 -11.84 2.21 -13.92
CA GLN A 41 -10.38 2.19 -13.71
C GLN A 41 -10.08 2.22 -12.21
N TRP A 42 -8.96 1.62 -11.81
CA TRP A 42 -8.56 1.47 -10.42
C TRP A 42 -7.06 1.81 -10.28
N ARG A 43 -6.54 2.01 -9.07
CA ARG A 43 -5.18 2.58 -8.90
C ARG A 43 -4.07 1.74 -9.56
N GLY A 44 -4.26 0.43 -9.65
CA GLY A 44 -3.33 -0.47 -10.33
C GLY A 44 -3.25 -0.31 -11.84
N SER A 45 -4.20 0.39 -12.47
CA SER A 45 -4.21 0.68 -13.90
C SER A 45 -3.80 2.11 -14.24
N ILE A 46 -3.31 2.91 -13.28
CA ILE A 46 -2.88 4.29 -13.51
C ILE A 46 -1.78 4.35 -14.60
N GLN A 47 -2.00 5.15 -15.64
CA GLN A 47 -1.02 5.40 -16.70
C GLN A 47 -0.81 6.91 -16.86
N PRO A 48 0.12 7.51 -16.10
CA PRO A 48 0.34 8.94 -16.16
C PRO A 48 0.92 9.33 -17.53
N ALA A 49 0.36 10.38 -18.14
CA ALA A 49 0.90 10.93 -19.39
C ALA A 49 2.34 11.47 -19.19
N ASP A 50 2.58 12.13 -18.05
CA ASP A 50 3.92 12.46 -17.56
C ASP A 50 4.24 11.62 -16.31
N ARG A 51 5.00 10.55 -16.54
CA ARG A 51 5.42 9.64 -15.46
C ARG A 51 6.40 10.31 -14.50
N THR A 52 7.28 11.19 -14.98
CA THR A 52 8.24 11.90 -14.12
C THR A 52 7.53 12.86 -13.20
N GLY A 53 6.62 13.69 -13.72
CA GLY A 53 5.81 14.61 -12.93
C GLY A 53 4.91 13.89 -11.92
N TRP A 54 4.36 12.73 -12.30
CA TRP A 54 3.58 11.90 -11.38
C TRP A 54 4.41 11.42 -10.18
N PHE A 55 5.59 10.83 -10.43
CA PHE A 55 6.45 10.34 -9.34
C PHE A 55 7.06 11.47 -8.51
N ALA A 56 7.30 12.65 -9.09
CA ALA A 56 7.68 13.83 -8.32
C ALA A 56 6.58 14.24 -7.33
N SER A 57 5.32 14.26 -7.79
CA SER A 57 4.17 14.56 -6.94
C SER A 57 3.95 13.49 -5.86
N TYR A 58 4.09 12.21 -6.22
CA TYR A 58 3.97 11.10 -5.28
C TYR A 58 5.11 11.10 -4.24
N ASN A 59 6.33 11.48 -4.63
CA ASN A 59 7.44 11.66 -3.69
C ASN A 59 7.14 12.72 -2.63
N GLU A 60 6.54 13.86 -3.01
CA GLU A 60 6.14 14.89 -2.05
C GLU A 60 5.06 14.41 -1.08
N LEU A 61 4.09 13.63 -1.59
CA LEU A 61 3.07 12.97 -0.76
C LEU A 61 3.72 12.04 0.28
N ILE A 62 4.64 11.18 -0.17
CA ILE A 62 5.37 10.23 0.67
C ILE A 62 6.24 10.96 1.70
N ARG A 63 6.96 12.01 1.28
CA ARG A 63 7.77 12.84 2.19
C ARG A 63 6.91 13.40 3.32
N ARG A 64 5.76 14.01 2.99
CA ARG A 64 4.87 14.63 3.99
C ARG A 64 4.38 13.61 5.02
N TYR A 65 3.84 12.47 4.57
CA TYR A 65 3.27 11.48 5.48
C TYR A 65 4.33 10.65 6.21
N ALA A 66 5.49 10.38 5.61
CA ALA A 66 6.63 9.77 6.31
C ALA A 66 7.11 10.68 7.46
N SER A 67 7.23 11.99 7.23
CA SER A 67 7.58 12.93 8.30
C SER A 67 6.50 13.00 9.40
N LEU A 68 5.22 12.84 9.06
CA LEU A 68 4.15 12.75 10.07
C LEU A 68 4.26 11.44 10.86
N ALA A 69 4.48 10.32 10.18
CA ALA A 69 4.67 9.01 10.78
C ALA A 69 5.85 9.01 11.77
N GLU A 70 6.96 9.67 11.42
CA GLU A 70 8.12 9.85 12.30
C GLU A 70 7.78 10.62 13.56
N ARG A 71 7.16 11.81 13.41
CA ARG A 71 6.79 12.67 14.55
C ARG A 71 5.83 12.02 15.52
N GLU A 72 4.94 11.15 15.03
CA GLU A 72 3.93 10.47 15.84
C GLU A 72 4.32 9.02 16.19
N HIS A 73 5.56 8.61 15.91
CA HIS A 73 6.12 7.30 16.23
C HIS A 73 5.29 6.12 15.72
N VAL A 74 4.84 6.19 14.46
CA VAL A 74 4.17 5.08 13.77
C VAL A 74 5.13 3.89 13.65
N ASP A 75 4.61 2.66 13.75
CA ASP A 75 5.43 1.45 13.73
C ASP A 75 5.86 1.04 12.31
N ILE A 76 4.93 1.16 11.35
CA ILE A 76 5.14 0.78 9.95
C ILE A 76 4.55 1.86 9.03
N PHE A 77 5.30 2.25 7.99
CA PHE A 77 4.82 3.18 6.97
C PHE A 77 4.79 2.50 5.59
N SER A 78 3.66 2.58 4.90
CA SER A 78 3.49 2.03 3.56
C SER A 78 3.94 3.03 2.50
N VAL A 79 4.90 2.65 1.66
CA VAL A 79 5.37 3.50 0.55
C VAL A 79 4.49 3.42 -0.70
N GLY A 80 3.63 2.40 -0.79
CA GLY A 80 2.67 2.24 -1.88
C GLY A 80 1.78 1.02 -1.69
N SER A 81 0.67 0.98 -2.43
CA SER A 81 -0.27 -0.14 -2.42
C SER A 81 -0.91 -0.30 -3.80
N GLU A 82 -0.72 -1.47 -4.41
CA GLU A 82 -1.32 -1.96 -5.65
C GLU A 82 -1.13 -1.03 -6.86
N PHE A 83 0.05 -0.43 -7.05
CA PHE A 83 0.34 0.36 -8.25
C PHE A 83 0.86 -0.52 -9.40
N SER A 84 0.11 -1.56 -9.77
CA SER A 84 0.58 -2.64 -10.67
C SER A 84 1.18 -2.16 -11.99
N SER A 85 0.60 -1.15 -12.64
CA SER A 85 1.13 -0.56 -13.88
C SER A 85 2.43 0.26 -13.69
N LEU A 86 2.76 0.64 -12.46
CA LEU A 86 3.94 1.42 -12.09
C LEU A 86 5.00 0.58 -11.38
N GLU A 87 4.67 -0.60 -10.86
CA GLU A 87 5.59 -1.54 -10.22
C GLU A 87 6.88 -1.82 -11.02
N PRO A 88 6.86 -1.93 -12.37
CA PRO A 88 8.09 -2.17 -13.14
C PRO A 88 9.09 -1.01 -13.14
N ASP A 89 8.70 0.21 -12.71
CA ASP A 89 9.57 1.40 -12.72
C ASP A 89 10.50 1.43 -11.48
N ASP A 90 11.44 0.48 -11.44
CA ASP A 90 12.34 0.25 -10.32
C ASP A 90 13.10 1.51 -9.89
N VAL A 91 13.63 2.28 -10.84
CA VAL A 91 14.42 3.49 -10.56
C VAL A 91 13.60 4.49 -9.75
N ARG A 92 12.38 4.80 -10.18
CA ARG A 92 11.54 5.78 -9.49
C ARG A 92 11.00 5.25 -8.16
N TRP A 93 10.72 3.95 -8.05
CA TRP A 93 10.36 3.37 -6.75
C TRP A 93 11.50 3.39 -5.74
N ARG A 94 12.75 3.18 -6.17
CA ARG A 94 13.92 3.36 -5.30
C ARG A 94 14.05 4.79 -4.79
N GLU A 95 13.75 5.78 -5.63
CA GLU A 95 13.70 7.19 -5.22
C GLU A 95 12.62 7.44 -4.16
N VAL A 96 11.41 6.91 -4.37
CA VAL A 96 10.30 6.98 -3.41
C VAL A 96 10.67 6.37 -2.06
N ILE A 97 11.25 5.17 -2.07
CA ILE A 97 11.68 4.48 -0.85
C ILE A 97 12.81 5.26 -0.17
N GLY A 98 13.76 5.81 -0.94
CA GLY A 98 14.81 6.68 -0.43
C GLY A 98 14.25 7.93 0.25
N THR A 99 13.22 8.55 -0.33
CA THR A 99 12.50 9.68 0.28
C THR A 99 11.85 9.28 1.60
N ALA A 100 11.17 8.14 1.65
CA ALA A 100 10.58 7.63 2.88
C ALA A 100 11.64 7.39 3.96
N ARG A 101 12.74 6.68 3.64
CA ARG A 101 13.85 6.38 4.58
C ARG A 101 14.53 7.63 5.15
N ARG A 102 14.64 8.71 4.37
CA ARG A 102 15.19 9.98 4.87
C ARG A 102 14.29 10.68 5.89
N ASN A 103 12.99 10.36 5.90
CA ASN A 103 11.99 11.07 6.69
C ASN A 103 11.30 10.20 7.75
N PHE A 104 11.56 8.89 7.76
CA PHE A 104 10.98 7.93 8.68
C PHE A 104 11.98 6.81 8.99
N SER A 105 12.24 6.61 10.28
CA SER A 105 13.22 5.66 10.81
C SER A 105 12.64 4.27 11.10
N GLY A 106 11.31 4.13 11.10
CA GLY A 106 10.62 2.87 11.30
C GLY A 106 10.61 1.94 10.07
N LYS A 107 9.74 0.93 10.11
CA LYS A 107 9.70 -0.11 9.07
C LYS A 107 8.90 0.32 7.86
N LEU A 108 9.40 0.01 6.65
CA LEU A 108 8.72 0.30 5.40
C LEU A 108 8.11 -0.96 4.78
N ILE A 109 6.91 -0.80 4.23
CA ILE A 109 6.18 -1.83 3.49
C ILE A 109 5.72 -1.30 2.14
N TYR A 110 5.67 -2.17 1.13
CA TYR A 110 4.89 -1.99 -0.09
C TYR A 110 3.88 -3.13 -0.18
N SER A 111 2.63 -2.85 -0.53
CA SER A 111 1.60 -3.90 -0.69
C SER A 111 1.28 -4.07 -2.18
N ARG A 112 1.48 -5.26 -2.73
CA ARG A 112 1.12 -5.56 -4.13
C ARG A 112 -0.29 -6.14 -4.23
N ASN A 113 -0.91 -6.05 -5.41
CA ASN A 113 -2.17 -6.75 -5.65
C ASN A 113 -1.95 -8.28 -5.71
N TRP A 114 -2.96 -9.06 -5.33
CA TRP A 114 -2.88 -10.53 -5.27
C TRP A 114 -2.54 -11.22 -6.61
N ASP A 115 -2.89 -10.59 -7.74
CA ASP A 115 -2.64 -11.08 -9.10
C ASP A 115 -1.47 -10.36 -9.79
N SER A 116 -0.76 -9.49 -9.06
CA SER A 116 0.44 -8.87 -9.62
C SER A 116 1.51 -9.94 -9.79
N HIS A 117 2.09 -9.99 -11.00
CA HIS A 117 3.18 -10.90 -11.35
C HIS A 117 4.51 -10.17 -11.62
N ALA A 118 4.53 -8.84 -11.49
CA ALA A 118 5.74 -8.05 -11.74
C ALA A 118 6.84 -8.42 -10.73
N THR A 119 8.08 -8.54 -11.20
CA THR A 119 9.25 -8.59 -10.33
C THR A 119 9.48 -7.21 -9.74
N LEU A 120 9.48 -7.11 -8.41
CA LEU A 120 9.70 -5.84 -7.72
C LEU A 120 11.20 -5.65 -7.44
N GLY A 121 11.92 -5.01 -8.37
CA GLY A 121 13.37 -4.78 -8.27
C GLY A 121 13.80 -3.99 -7.02
N PHE A 122 12.87 -3.26 -6.40
CA PHE A 122 13.07 -2.43 -5.23
C PHE A 122 12.73 -3.15 -3.91
N ALA A 123 12.24 -4.40 -3.96
CA ALA A 123 11.76 -5.12 -2.78
C ALA A 123 12.82 -5.26 -1.68
N SER A 124 14.10 -5.36 -2.06
CA SER A 124 15.23 -5.44 -1.10
C SER A 124 15.46 -4.18 -0.28
N LEU A 125 14.81 -3.05 -0.60
CA LEU A 125 14.89 -1.80 0.16
C LEU A 125 13.79 -1.68 1.24
N LEU A 126 12.85 -2.62 1.26
CA LEU A 126 11.72 -2.65 2.19
C LEU A 126 11.99 -3.60 3.35
N ASP A 127 11.35 -3.34 4.50
CA ASP A 127 11.36 -4.30 5.62
C ASP A 127 10.34 -5.41 5.41
N PHE A 128 9.25 -5.09 4.70
CA PHE A 128 8.18 -6.02 4.37
C PHE A 128 7.72 -5.84 2.93
N LEU A 129 7.38 -6.95 2.30
CA LEU A 129 6.56 -6.98 1.10
C LEU A 129 5.19 -7.56 1.47
N GLY A 130 4.15 -6.76 1.36
CA GLY A 130 2.76 -7.14 1.61
C GLY A 130 2.05 -7.57 0.32
N ILE A 131 0.98 -8.34 0.47
CA ILE A 131 0.05 -8.71 -0.59
C ILE A 131 -1.36 -8.39 -0.09
N ASP A 132 -2.11 -7.60 -0.85
CA ASP A 132 -3.54 -7.39 -0.63
C ASP A 132 -4.29 -8.63 -1.19
N ALA A 133 -4.41 -9.67 -0.36
CA ALA A 133 -4.68 -11.06 -0.73
C ALA A 133 -6.17 -11.40 -1.00
N PHE A 134 -6.80 -10.70 -1.94
CA PHE A 134 -8.18 -10.95 -2.36
C PHE A 134 -8.31 -12.10 -3.38
N TYR A 135 -7.76 -13.28 -3.05
CA TYR A 135 -7.87 -14.46 -3.92
C TYR A 135 -9.33 -14.91 -4.07
N PRO A 136 -9.79 -15.27 -5.29
CA PRO A 136 -11.15 -15.74 -5.49
C PRO A 136 -11.45 -17.00 -4.68
N LEU A 137 -12.52 -16.95 -3.88
CA LEU A 137 -13.05 -18.13 -3.21
C LEU A 137 -13.86 -18.96 -4.22
N ARG A 138 -13.38 -20.17 -4.53
CA ARG A 138 -14.04 -21.09 -5.47
C ARG A 138 -14.97 -22.05 -4.73
N ALA A 139 -16.10 -21.55 -4.25
CA ALA A 139 -17.07 -22.34 -3.50
C ALA A 139 -18.48 -22.12 -4.06
N PRO A 140 -19.35 -23.16 -4.06
CA PRO A 140 -20.77 -22.96 -4.40
C PRO A 140 -21.46 -22.07 -3.35
N ALA A 141 -22.59 -21.45 -3.71
CA ALA A 141 -23.28 -20.51 -2.83
C ALA A 141 -23.83 -21.16 -1.54
N ASP A 142 -24.06 -22.48 -1.58
CA ASP A 142 -24.50 -23.32 -0.47
C ASP A 142 -23.35 -24.10 0.19
N ALA A 143 -22.10 -23.69 -0.05
CA ALA A 143 -20.91 -24.30 0.54
C ALA A 143 -21.04 -24.38 2.07
N GLN A 144 -20.74 -25.55 2.62
CA GLN A 144 -20.63 -25.76 4.05
C GLN A 144 -19.24 -25.34 4.54
N ILE A 145 -19.07 -25.22 5.85
CA ILE A 145 -17.79 -24.81 6.46
C ILE A 145 -16.65 -25.74 6.01
N GLU A 146 -16.94 -27.04 5.88
CA GLU A 146 -16.00 -28.06 5.43
C GLU A 146 -15.49 -27.79 4.00
N ASP A 147 -16.36 -27.32 3.11
CA ASP A 147 -16.00 -26.98 1.72
C ASP A 147 -15.05 -25.78 1.69
N LEU A 148 -15.26 -24.79 2.55
CA LEU A 148 -14.42 -23.59 2.66
C LEU A 148 -13.03 -23.92 3.19
N ILE A 149 -12.93 -24.76 4.23
CA ILE A 149 -11.65 -25.21 4.80
C ILE A 149 -10.82 -25.99 3.77
N SER A 150 -11.47 -26.79 2.92
CA SER A 150 -10.78 -27.55 1.87
C SER A 150 -10.22 -26.65 0.75
N ASN A 151 -10.87 -25.52 0.49
CA ASN A 151 -10.50 -24.60 -0.58
C ASN A 151 -9.26 -23.75 -0.24
N GLU A 152 -9.14 -23.32 1.01
CA GLU A 152 -7.98 -22.57 1.53
C GLU A 152 -6.67 -23.35 1.35
N ARG A 153 -6.71 -24.68 1.48
CA ARG A 153 -5.54 -25.57 1.31
C ARG A 153 -5.09 -25.74 -0.14
N ASN A 154 -5.88 -25.30 -1.11
CA ASN A 154 -5.60 -25.43 -2.54
C ASN A 154 -5.17 -24.11 -3.20
N LEU A 155 -4.84 -23.07 -2.41
CA LEU A 155 -4.20 -21.88 -2.94
C LEU A 155 -2.87 -22.31 -3.62
N PRO A 156 -2.67 -21.97 -4.91
CA PRO A 156 -1.50 -22.45 -5.64
C PRO A 156 -0.22 -21.93 -4.98
N ALA A 157 0.74 -22.83 -4.75
CA ALA A 157 2.03 -22.53 -4.12
C ALA A 157 2.83 -21.43 -4.86
N THR A 158 2.50 -21.17 -6.14
CA THR A 158 3.07 -20.08 -6.95
C THR A 158 2.67 -18.67 -6.50
N ASN A 159 1.83 -18.53 -5.47
CA ASN A 159 1.42 -17.24 -4.92
C ASN A 159 2.17 -16.83 -3.64
N LEU A 160 3.12 -17.64 -3.16
CA LEU A 160 3.89 -17.37 -1.95
C LEU A 160 5.39 -17.32 -2.30
N PHE A 161 5.85 -16.10 -2.54
CA PHE A 161 7.24 -15.65 -2.74
C PHE A 161 7.86 -15.93 -4.12
#